data_AF-A0A5E4HYX7-F1
#
_entry.id   AF-A0A5E4HYX7-F1
#
_cell.length_a   1.000
_cell.length_b   1.000
_cell.length_c   1.000
_cell.angle_alpha   90.00
_cell.angle_beta   90.00
_cell.angle_gamma   90.00
#
_symmetry.space_group_name_H-M   'P 1'
#
loop_
_entity.id
_entity.type
_entity.pdbx_description
1 polymer ?
#
loop_
_entity_poly.entity_id
_entity_poly.type
_entity_poly.pdbx_seq_one_letter_code
_entity_poly.pdbx_strand_id
1 'polypeptide(L)'
;MTGWFAERPQAAGAAVRSALFLLLLFPLLSASSSGGVIRLTNAMNCLCAQLRSLMPPLAMLLVLLAAVVYGAGRIFGSEMGSKASAMAAFMIVAALLASIMAIAGPDILRMLSNQPGMATACDLSVCTGGGTAAAPAPAPPETKPASSSAPLAAPTGLSCGTLDSPGAKYALDGDVSSIQGASCFSVRADNVTLDCRGHWITARSPQDGAGQYGIYSNYTNTTILNCRVKDFQYGIYLEGAANATLRGNTLEATIANGTGVYAQGAPGVWMQTNSIAALEQGVELVRVSGAWVGYNNITSDGIGVRMNASSGGQVRANIVQASRSDAMRLEGNSSDNAVALNDLSSYGGDALNVENGSSNRLFNNTLSASTQAAALAFGPESAGNMVYYNDFLSGQFFVDNAGSGNMFNTSADGRAQGNRYAGADLGRLNDHDGDGFAESGADYPYSKRVARARWNGTGMDYGPMMQR
;
A
#
# COMPACT_ATOMS: atom_id res chain seq x y z
N MET A 1 -31.27 49.66 -55.59
CA MET A 1 -32.69 49.63 -55.20
C MET A 1 -32.90 48.37 -54.38
N THR A 2 -32.79 48.47 -53.05
CA THR A 2 -33.93 48.42 -52.10
C THR A 2 -34.58 47.03 -52.09
N GLY A 3 -34.61 46.20 -51.04
CA GLY A 3 -34.45 46.33 -49.59
C GLY A 3 -35.36 45.27 -48.93
N TRP A 4 -35.11 44.97 -47.64
CA TRP A 4 -35.95 44.22 -46.67
C TRP A 4 -35.74 42.68 -46.60
N PHE A 5 -34.93 42.15 -45.67
CA PHE A 5 -35.13 41.90 -44.22
C PHE A 5 -36.13 40.78 -43.84
N ALA A 6 -35.56 39.71 -43.25
CA ALA A 6 -35.88 39.14 -41.93
C ALA A 6 -36.29 37.66 -41.92
N GLU A 7 -35.43 36.81 -41.36
CA GLU A 7 -35.85 35.75 -40.42
C GLU A 7 -34.67 35.41 -39.48
N ARG A 8 -34.94 35.42 -38.16
CA ARG A 8 -33.99 35.26 -37.06
C ARG A 8 -33.85 33.77 -36.68
N PRO A 9 -32.71 33.28 -36.16
CA PRO A 9 -32.70 32.13 -35.29
C PRO A 9 -32.87 32.59 -33.83
N GLN A 10 -34.11 32.58 -33.32
CA GLN A 10 -34.42 32.96 -31.93
C GLN A 10 -34.74 31.76 -31.01
N ALA A 11 -34.36 30.53 -31.37
CA ALA A 11 -34.67 29.34 -30.57
C ALA A 11 -33.55 28.84 -29.63
N ALA A 12 -32.30 29.26 -29.81
CA ALA A 12 -31.18 28.74 -28.99
C ALA A 12 -30.99 29.47 -27.64
N GLY A 13 -31.48 30.71 -27.51
CA GLY A 13 -31.27 31.54 -26.31
C GLY A 13 -32.18 31.20 -25.12
N ALA A 14 -33.36 30.63 -25.39
CA ALA A 14 -34.35 30.32 -24.34
C ALA A 14 -34.06 28.99 -23.63
N ALA A 15 -33.61 27.97 -24.36
CA ALA A 15 -33.28 26.67 -23.78
C ALA A 15 -32.04 26.73 -22.87
N VAL A 16 -31.03 27.53 -23.25
CA VAL A 16 -29.82 27.71 -22.43
C VAL A 16 -30.10 28.55 -21.18
N ARG A 17 -30.97 29.56 -21.26
CA ARG A 17 -31.37 30.36 -20.09
C ARG A 17 -32.25 29.58 -19.11
N SER A 18 -33.17 28.74 -19.60
CA SER A 18 -33.98 27.88 -18.73
C SER A 18 -33.18 26.75 -18.09
N ALA A 19 -32.19 26.19 -18.79
CA ALA A 19 -31.29 25.17 -18.21
C ALA A 19 -30.36 25.75 -17.14
N LEU A 20 -29.83 26.97 -17.34
CA LEU A 20 -28.98 27.65 -16.35
C LEU A 20 -29.78 28.11 -15.12
N PHE A 21 -31.04 28.51 -15.29
CA PHE A 21 -31.92 28.91 -14.19
C PHE A 21 -32.37 27.70 -13.35
N LEU A 22 -32.60 26.53 -13.96
CA LEU A 22 -32.89 25.27 -13.26
C LEU A 22 -31.67 24.69 -12.53
N LEU A 23 -30.46 24.87 -13.07
CA LEU A 23 -29.20 24.48 -12.40
C LEU A 23 -28.85 25.37 -11.19
N LEU A 24 -29.30 26.63 -11.19
CA LEU A 24 -29.08 27.58 -10.08
C LEU A 24 -30.17 27.54 -9.00
N LEU A 25 -31.36 26.97 -9.28
CA LEU A 25 -32.46 26.83 -8.32
C LEU A 25 -32.41 25.55 -7.49
N PHE A 26 -31.72 24.51 -7.96
CA PHE A 26 -31.59 23.23 -7.23
C PHE A 26 -30.82 23.27 -5.90
N PRO A 27 -29.84 24.18 -5.66
CA PRO A 27 -29.16 24.27 -4.36
C PRO A 27 -29.98 25.00 -3.28
N LEU A 28 -31.02 25.75 -3.66
CA LEU A 28 -31.79 26.57 -2.72
C LEU A 28 -32.84 25.77 -1.93
N LEU A 29 -33.19 24.55 -2.36
CA LEU A 29 -34.13 23.68 -1.64
C LEU A 29 -33.48 22.68 -0.67
N SER A 30 -32.14 22.63 -0.58
CA SER A 30 -31.42 21.71 0.33
C SER A 30 -30.73 22.40 1.50
N ALA A 31 -30.90 23.72 1.65
CA ALA A 31 -30.23 24.54 2.66
C ALA A 31 -31.01 24.70 3.98
N SER A 32 -31.70 23.65 4.45
CA SER A 32 -32.37 23.65 5.77
C SER A 32 -31.90 22.53 6.70
N SER A 33 -30.71 21.99 6.49
CA SER A 33 -30.01 21.19 7.51
C SER A 33 -28.56 21.63 7.63
N SER A 34 -28.02 21.61 8.85
CA SER A 34 -26.65 22.02 9.19
C SER A 34 -25.55 21.27 8.43
N GLY A 35 -25.89 20.22 7.68
CA GLY A 35 -24.97 19.48 6.80
C GLY A 35 -24.85 20.02 5.37
N GLY A 36 -25.76 20.86 4.87
CA GLY A 36 -25.73 21.36 3.48
C GLY A 36 -24.55 22.28 3.19
N VAL A 37 -24.23 23.18 4.14
CA VAL A 37 -23.11 24.14 4.02
C VAL A 37 -21.75 23.42 4.07
N ILE A 38 -21.64 22.36 4.89
CA ILE A 38 -20.42 21.53 5.00
C ILE A 38 -20.19 20.75 3.70
N ARG A 39 -21.24 20.19 3.09
CA ARG A 39 -21.14 19.46 1.81
C ARG A 39 -20.72 20.36 0.65
N LEU A 40 -21.26 21.58 0.57
CA LEU A 40 -20.85 22.56 -0.43
C LEU A 40 -19.39 22.99 -0.24
N THR A 41 -18.97 23.20 1.01
CA THR A 41 -17.60 23.59 1.35
C THR A 41 -16.60 22.49 0.97
N ASN A 42 -16.92 21.23 1.23
CA ASN A 42 -16.08 20.08 0.84
C ASN A 42 -16.03 19.93 -0.68
N ALA A 43 -17.16 20.06 -1.38
CA ALA A 43 -17.20 20.00 -2.85
C ALA A 43 -16.35 21.10 -3.51
N MET A 44 -16.39 22.33 -2.98
CA MET A 44 -15.57 23.44 -3.49
C MET A 44 -14.07 23.23 -3.21
N ASN A 45 -13.70 22.68 -2.05
CA ASN A 45 -12.31 22.31 -1.75
C ASN A 45 -11.76 21.27 -2.72
N CYS A 46 -12.61 20.33 -3.15
CA CYS A 46 -12.22 19.29 -4.10
C CYS A 46 -12.09 19.76 -5.53
N LEU A 47 -12.97 20.65 -5.95
CA LEU A 47 -12.80 21.33 -7.22
C LEU A 47 -11.48 22.12 -7.24
N CYS A 48 -11.12 22.80 -6.15
CA CYS A 48 -9.84 23.50 -6.05
C CYS A 48 -8.63 22.55 -6.12
N ALA A 49 -8.67 21.43 -5.37
CA ALA A 49 -7.62 20.42 -5.35
C ALA A 49 -7.38 19.82 -6.75
N GLN A 50 -8.44 19.45 -7.46
CA GLN A 50 -8.37 18.91 -8.83
C GLN A 50 -7.86 19.95 -9.83
N LEU A 51 -8.30 21.22 -9.71
CA LEU A 51 -7.78 22.30 -10.56
C LEU A 51 -6.27 22.53 -10.32
N ARG A 52 -5.78 22.44 -9.08
CA ARG A 52 -4.35 22.58 -8.78
C ARG A 52 -3.49 21.43 -9.28
N SER A 53 -3.99 20.20 -9.24
CA SER A 53 -3.21 19.03 -9.68
C SER A 53 -3.20 18.88 -11.20
N LEU A 54 -4.30 19.21 -11.88
CA LEU A 54 -4.45 18.94 -13.31
C LEU A 54 -3.95 20.08 -14.20
N MET A 55 -4.13 21.34 -13.78
CA MET A 55 -3.86 22.50 -14.65
C MET A 55 -2.37 22.74 -14.95
N PRO A 56 -1.42 22.60 -13.99
CA PRO A 56 0.00 22.80 -14.30
C PRO A 56 0.57 21.76 -15.29
N PRO A 57 0.31 20.45 -15.15
CA PRO A 57 0.71 19.46 -16.15
C PRO A 57 0.08 19.73 -17.54
N LEU A 58 -1.19 20.14 -17.59
CA LEU A 58 -1.87 20.48 -18.84
C LEU A 58 -1.23 21.70 -19.52
N ALA A 59 -0.90 22.75 -18.76
CA ALA A 59 -0.23 23.94 -19.28
C ALA A 59 1.16 23.61 -19.84
N MET A 60 1.93 22.79 -19.13
CA MET A 60 3.25 22.33 -19.59
C MET A 60 3.14 21.50 -20.88
N LEU A 61 2.16 20.60 -20.95
CA LEU A 61 1.90 19.79 -22.14
C LEU A 61 1.52 20.67 -23.35
N LEU A 62 0.68 21.68 -23.17
CA LEU A 62 0.27 22.60 -24.23
C LEU A 62 1.44 23.42 -24.78
N VAL A 63 2.38 23.84 -23.91
CA VAL A 63 3.61 24.52 -24.35
C VAL A 63 4.50 23.59 -25.17
N LEU A 64 4.66 22.33 -24.74
CA LEU A 64 5.45 21.34 -25.48
C LEU A 64 4.83 21.02 -26.84
N LEU A 65 3.51 20.83 -26.89
CA LEU A 65 2.79 20.60 -28.14
C LEU A 65 2.89 21.81 -29.08
N ALA A 66 2.80 23.03 -28.56
CA ALA A 66 2.99 24.25 -29.36
C ALA A 66 4.37 24.29 -30.01
N ALA A 67 5.43 23.92 -29.28
CA ALA A 67 6.79 23.88 -29.80
C ALA A 67 6.95 22.82 -30.90
N VAL A 68 6.38 21.62 -30.71
CA VAL A 68 6.42 20.53 -31.69
C VAL A 68 5.64 20.91 -32.96
N VAL A 69 4.42 21.45 -32.80
CA VAL A 69 3.57 21.86 -33.93
C VAL A 69 4.23 22.99 -34.73
N TYR A 70 4.82 23.98 -34.04
CA TYR A 70 5.55 25.06 -34.70
C TYR A 70 6.78 24.55 -35.46
N GLY A 71 7.56 23.66 -34.85
CA GLY A 71 8.73 23.04 -35.48
C GLY A 71 8.36 22.22 -36.71
N ALA A 72 7.34 21.37 -36.62
CA ALA A 72 6.83 20.59 -37.74
C ALA A 72 6.36 21.48 -38.89
N GLY A 73 5.63 22.57 -38.60
CA GLY A 73 5.17 23.52 -39.61
C GLY A 73 6.28 24.15 -40.45
N ARG A 74 7.49 24.31 -39.90
CA ARG A 74 8.65 24.84 -40.64
C ARG A 74 9.25 23.85 -41.63
N ILE A 75 9.01 22.56 -41.44
CA ILE A 75 9.50 21.50 -42.31
C ILE A 75 8.57 21.30 -43.51
N PHE A 76 7.26 21.49 -43.35
CA PHE A 76 6.24 21.10 -44.35
C PHE A 76 5.81 22.20 -45.36
N GLY A 77 6.66 23.17 -45.65
CA GLY A 77 6.41 24.19 -46.68
C GLY A 77 5.50 25.36 -46.23
N SER A 78 5.38 26.39 -47.07
CA SER A 78 4.82 27.70 -46.70
C SER A 78 3.33 27.66 -46.31
N GLU A 79 2.54 26.78 -46.90
CA GLU A 79 1.11 26.68 -46.60
C GLU A 79 0.86 26.04 -45.21
N MET A 80 1.49 24.88 -44.95
CA MET A 80 1.40 24.20 -43.65
C MET A 80 2.06 25.03 -42.53
N GLY A 81 3.14 25.75 -42.83
CA GLY A 81 3.80 26.63 -41.87
C GLY A 81 2.91 27.75 -41.34
N SER A 82 2.09 28.36 -42.22
CA SER A 82 1.15 29.41 -41.82
C SER A 82 0.07 28.89 -40.85
N LYS A 83 -0.50 27.71 -41.14
CA LYS A 83 -1.53 27.05 -40.30
C LYS A 83 -0.96 26.58 -38.96
N ALA A 84 0.23 25.96 -38.99
CA ALA A 84 0.91 25.50 -37.78
C ALA A 84 1.27 26.65 -36.84
N SER A 85 1.67 27.81 -37.37
CA SER A 85 1.97 29.00 -36.56
C SER A 85 0.73 29.53 -35.82
N ALA A 86 -0.44 29.51 -36.46
CA ALA A 86 -1.70 29.91 -35.82
C ALA A 86 -2.12 28.91 -34.73
N MET A 87 -2.01 27.60 -35.00
CA MET A 87 -2.34 26.56 -34.01
C MET A 87 -1.42 26.59 -32.79
N ALA A 88 -0.12 26.80 -32.98
CA ALA A 88 0.83 26.96 -31.89
C ALA A 88 0.52 28.20 -31.02
N ALA A 89 0.11 29.32 -31.65
CA ALA A 89 -0.31 30.52 -30.92
C ALA A 89 -1.53 30.26 -30.02
N PHE A 90 -2.55 29.54 -30.53
CA PHE A 90 -3.71 29.17 -29.70
C PHE A 90 -3.34 28.27 -28.52
N MET A 91 -2.42 27.31 -28.72
CA MET A 91 -1.95 26.43 -27.65
C MET A 91 -1.19 27.20 -26.54
N ILE A 92 -0.39 28.20 -26.92
CA ILE A 92 0.31 29.07 -25.94
C ILE A 92 -0.69 29.92 -25.16
N VAL A 93 -1.70 30.50 -25.83
CA VAL A 93 -2.75 31.28 -25.16
C VAL A 93 -3.55 30.40 -24.19
N ALA A 94 -3.88 29.17 -24.59
CA ALA A 94 -4.56 28.21 -23.71
C ALA A 94 -3.70 27.83 -22.50
N ALA A 95 -2.39 27.64 -22.68
CA ALA A 95 -1.46 27.35 -21.59
C ALA A 95 -1.32 28.52 -20.61
N LEU A 96 -1.31 29.77 -21.12
CA LEU A 96 -1.31 30.98 -20.29
C LEU A 96 -2.60 31.10 -19.48
N LEU A 97 -3.77 30.89 -20.11
CA LEU A 97 -5.05 30.90 -19.40
C LEU A 97 -5.12 29.79 -18.34
N ALA A 98 -4.61 28.60 -18.64
CA ALA A 98 -4.54 27.51 -17.68
C ALA A 98 -3.64 27.84 -16.48
N SER A 99 -2.50 28.50 -16.74
CA SER A 99 -1.58 28.95 -15.69
C SER A 99 -2.20 30.05 -14.82
N ILE A 100 -2.90 31.01 -15.43
CA ILE A 100 -3.63 32.07 -14.72
C ILE A 100 -4.73 31.45 -13.85
N MET A 101 -5.50 30.50 -14.38
CA MET A 101 -6.54 29.80 -13.60
C MET A 101 -5.95 28.98 -12.45
N ALA A 102 -4.78 28.37 -12.61
CA ALA A 102 -4.11 27.64 -11.54
C ALA A 102 -3.64 28.56 -10.40
N ILE A 103 -3.23 29.79 -10.73
CA ILE A 103 -2.74 30.79 -9.77
C ILE A 103 -3.92 31.53 -9.11
N ALA A 104 -4.83 32.09 -9.90
CA ALA A 104 -5.91 32.97 -9.42
C ALA A 104 -7.19 32.21 -9.02
N GLY A 105 -7.43 31.01 -9.56
CA GLY A 105 -8.64 30.22 -9.30
C GLY A 105 -8.89 29.95 -7.81
N PRO A 106 -7.88 29.53 -7.02
CA PRO A 106 -8.03 29.31 -5.58
C PRO A 106 -8.45 30.57 -4.81
N ASP A 107 -7.90 31.73 -5.16
CA ASP A 107 -8.19 33.00 -4.49
C ASP A 107 -9.59 33.51 -4.80
N ILE A 108 -10.04 33.34 -6.05
CA ILE A 108 -11.41 33.68 -6.48
C ILE A 108 -12.43 32.78 -5.77
N LEU A 109 -12.16 31.47 -5.68
CA LEU A 109 -13.03 30.52 -4.97
C LEU A 109 -13.14 30.84 -3.47
N ARG A 110 -12.07 31.36 -2.86
CA ARG A 110 -12.04 31.82 -1.47
C ARG A 110 -12.88 33.08 -1.26
N MET A 111 -12.83 34.05 -2.18
CA MET A 111 -13.68 35.25 -2.10
C MET A 111 -15.17 34.90 -2.20
N LEU A 112 -15.51 33.86 -2.96
CA LEU A 112 -16.89 33.42 -3.14
C LEU A 112 -17.43 32.59 -1.96
N SER A 113 -16.58 31.90 -1.18
CA SER A 113 -17.03 30.99 -0.12
C SER A 113 -17.20 31.63 1.27
N ASN A 114 -16.67 32.83 1.51
CA ASN A 114 -16.83 33.65 2.73
C ASN A 114 -16.85 32.86 4.08
N GLN A 115 -15.91 31.92 4.27
CA GLN A 115 -15.74 31.17 5.52
C GLN A 115 -14.32 31.39 6.11
N PRO A 116 -14.20 31.81 7.38
CA PRO A 116 -12.92 31.87 8.09
C PRO A 116 -12.50 30.46 8.52
N GLY A 117 -11.58 29.83 7.79
CA GLY A 117 -11.08 28.49 8.14
C GLY A 117 -10.55 27.63 6.99
N MET A 118 -10.67 28.04 5.72
CA MET A 118 -9.93 27.39 4.64
C MET A 118 -8.43 27.64 4.86
N ALA A 119 -7.71 26.58 5.20
CA ALA A 119 -6.25 26.59 5.26
C ALA A 119 -5.67 27.06 3.92
N THR A 120 -4.52 27.70 3.97
CA THR A 120 -3.82 28.39 2.87
C THR A 120 -3.47 27.49 1.67
N ALA A 121 -3.78 26.19 1.73
CA ALA A 121 -3.61 25.22 0.66
C ALA A 121 -4.89 24.37 0.51
N CYS A 122 -5.39 24.23 -0.73
CA CYS A 122 -6.45 23.27 -1.05
C CYS A 122 -5.98 21.87 -0.67
N ASP A 123 -6.62 21.29 0.35
CA ASP A 123 -6.21 20.01 0.94
C ASP A 123 -6.86 18.85 0.19
N LEU A 124 -6.03 18.01 -0.44
CA LEU A 124 -6.45 16.82 -1.17
C LEU A 124 -7.10 15.78 -0.24
N SER A 125 -6.83 15.83 1.08
CA SER A 125 -7.34 14.88 2.07
C SER A 125 -8.86 14.94 2.26
N VAL A 126 -9.48 16.07 1.91
CA VAL A 126 -10.93 16.29 2.03
C VAL A 126 -11.71 15.61 0.90
N CYS A 127 -11.03 15.19 -0.17
CA CYS A 127 -11.66 14.79 -1.43
C CYS A 127 -11.70 13.30 -1.69
N THR A 128 -10.97 12.56 -0.88
CA THR A 128 -11.08 11.11 -0.74
C THR A 128 -12.10 10.71 0.33
N GLY A 129 -12.75 11.69 0.97
CA GLY A 129 -13.73 11.48 2.05
C GLY A 129 -15.17 11.65 1.60
N GLY A 130 -15.77 10.60 1.03
CA GLY A 130 -17.22 10.41 1.18
C GLY A 130 -17.50 10.16 2.65
N GLY A 131 -17.97 11.17 3.38
CA GLY A 131 -18.51 11.10 4.75
C GLY A 131 -18.00 9.93 5.59
N THR A 132 -16.70 9.87 5.86
CA THR A 132 -16.13 8.80 6.68
C THR A 132 -16.41 9.11 8.14
N ALA A 133 -17.20 8.25 8.79
CA ALA A 133 -16.87 7.92 10.17
C ALA A 133 -15.41 7.46 10.10
N ALA A 134 -14.50 8.27 10.67
CA ALA A 134 -13.09 7.97 10.72
C ALA A 134 -12.92 6.49 11.05
N ALA A 135 -12.31 5.74 10.13
CA ALA A 135 -11.65 4.52 10.55
C ALA A 135 -10.79 4.93 11.76
N PRO A 136 -10.92 4.26 12.91
CA PRO A 136 -10.15 4.64 14.08
C PRO A 136 -8.70 4.74 13.64
N ALA A 137 -8.04 5.84 14.00
CA ALA A 137 -6.61 6.00 13.79
C ALA A 137 -5.93 4.66 14.12
N PRO A 138 -5.02 4.14 13.27
CA PRO A 138 -4.38 2.87 13.55
C PRO A 138 -3.86 2.94 14.99
N ALA A 139 -4.25 1.95 15.80
CA ALA A 139 -3.83 1.90 17.18
C ALA A 139 -2.30 2.10 17.24
N PRO A 140 -1.78 2.80 18.27
CA PRO A 140 -0.34 2.95 18.41
C PRO A 140 0.35 1.59 18.28
N PRO A 141 1.52 1.51 17.63
CA PRO A 141 2.18 0.24 17.38
C PRO A 141 2.31 -0.56 18.68
N GLU A 142 1.85 -1.82 18.69
CA GLU A 142 1.84 -2.65 19.90
C GLU A 142 3.26 -2.74 20.47
N THR A 143 3.42 -2.50 21.77
CA THR A 143 4.74 -2.64 22.42
C THR A 143 4.98 -4.10 22.76
N LYS A 144 6.13 -4.65 22.36
CA LYS A 144 6.58 -5.96 22.84
C LYS A 144 6.55 -6.00 24.38
N PRO A 145 6.05 -7.08 25.01
CA PRO A 145 6.16 -7.25 26.46
C PRO A 145 7.61 -7.10 26.93
N ALA A 146 7.86 -6.24 27.91
CA ALA A 146 9.21 -5.88 28.31
C ALA A 146 9.96 -7.08 28.93
N SER A 147 11.16 -7.38 28.42
CA SER A 147 12.13 -8.22 29.12
C SER A 147 13.04 -7.34 29.97
N SER A 148 13.23 -7.71 31.25
CA SER A 148 14.00 -6.93 32.21
C SER A 148 15.50 -7.15 32.06
N SER A 149 16.27 -6.11 31.73
CA SER A 149 17.69 -6.05 32.07
C SER A 149 18.18 -4.61 32.24
N ALA A 150 19.04 -4.42 33.25
CA ALA A 150 19.61 -3.15 33.67
C ALA A 150 20.66 -2.64 32.64
N PRO A 151 20.83 -1.32 32.46
CA PRO A 151 21.78 -0.80 31.48
C PRO A 151 23.22 -0.92 32.01
N LEU A 152 24.09 -1.66 31.32
CA LEU A 152 25.53 -1.46 31.37
C LEU A 152 25.93 -0.33 30.39
N ALA A 153 26.98 0.43 30.74
CA ALA A 153 27.50 1.52 29.92
C ALA A 153 27.96 1.03 28.54
N ALA A 154 27.62 1.78 27.50
CA ALA A 154 27.98 1.46 26.13
C ALA A 154 29.47 1.73 25.86
N PRO A 155 30.21 0.81 25.23
CA PRO A 155 31.56 1.10 24.74
C PRO A 155 31.51 2.15 23.62
N THR A 156 32.44 3.11 23.65
CA THR A 156 32.62 4.16 22.62
C THR A 156 33.52 3.66 21.49
N GLY A 157 33.29 4.09 20.24
CA GLY A 157 34.10 3.71 19.08
C GLY A 157 33.82 2.29 18.56
N LEU A 158 32.54 1.94 18.42
CA LEU A 158 32.14 0.61 17.97
C LEU A 158 32.36 0.44 16.47
N SER A 159 33.32 -0.40 16.08
CA SER A 159 33.49 -0.87 14.70
C SER A 159 32.85 -2.25 14.51
N CYS A 160 32.68 -2.68 13.25
CA CYS A 160 32.30 -4.07 12.93
C CYS A 160 33.13 -5.06 13.75
N GLY A 161 32.47 -6.07 14.33
CA GLY A 161 33.10 -7.01 15.24
C GLY A 161 32.12 -7.88 16.02
N THR A 162 32.63 -8.50 17.07
CA THR A 162 31.85 -9.38 17.94
C THR A 162 31.27 -8.59 19.12
N LEU A 163 30.00 -8.83 19.43
CA LEU A 163 29.28 -8.27 20.58
C LEU A 163 29.01 -9.42 21.58
N ASP A 164 29.95 -9.69 22.47
CA ASP A 164 30.01 -10.90 23.31
C ASP A 164 29.76 -10.65 24.81
N SER A 165 29.44 -9.43 25.21
CA SER A 165 29.17 -9.11 26.61
C SER A 165 27.67 -9.29 26.92
N PRO A 166 27.26 -10.28 27.76
CA PRO A 166 25.85 -10.51 28.08
C PRO A 166 25.19 -9.29 28.70
N GLY A 167 23.98 -8.95 28.25
CA GLY A 167 23.22 -7.79 28.74
C GLY A 167 23.79 -6.42 28.33
N ALA A 168 24.87 -6.37 27.55
CA ALA A 168 25.49 -5.12 27.15
C ALA A 168 24.64 -4.38 26.11
N LYS A 169 24.69 -3.05 26.18
CA LYS A 169 24.09 -2.14 25.21
C LYS A 169 25.21 -1.50 24.40
N TYR A 170 25.28 -1.86 23.13
CA TYR A 170 26.22 -1.30 22.17
C TYR A 170 25.51 -0.21 21.37
N ALA A 171 26.21 0.88 21.12
CA ALA A 171 25.70 1.97 20.31
C ALA A 171 26.72 2.40 19.25
N LEU A 172 26.25 2.70 18.04
CA LEU A 172 27.09 3.34 17.03
C LEU A 172 27.16 4.85 17.29
N ASP A 173 28.34 5.41 17.07
CA ASP A 173 28.64 6.85 17.09
C ASP A 173 28.97 7.41 15.69
N GLY A 174 29.01 6.54 14.68
CA GLY A 174 29.24 6.86 13.28
C GLY A 174 28.93 5.69 12.36
N ASP A 175 28.95 5.95 11.06
CA ASP A 175 28.79 4.93 10.04
C ASP A 175 30.00 3.98 10.05
N VAL A 176 29.74 2.68 9.87
CA VAL A 176 30.76 1.64 9.83
C VAL A 176 30.68 0.86 8.52
N SER A 177 31.81 0.29 8.12
CA SER A 177 31.88 -0.59 6.95
C SER A 177 32.60 -1.87 7.30
N SER A 178 32.14 -2.99 6.74
CA SER A 178 32.85 -4.26 6.88
C SER A 178 34.22 -4.21 6.21
N ILE A 179 35.10 -5.15 6.57
CA ILE A 179 36.27 -5.43 5.75
C ILE A 179 35.83 -6.14 4.46
N GLN A 180 36.66 -6.06 3.42
CA GLN A 180 36.33 -6.65 2.12
C GLN A 180 36.01 -8.15 2.25
N GLY A 181 34.87 -8.58 1.73
CA GLY A 181 34.47 -9.99 1.73
C GLY A 181 33.87 -10.50 3.05
N ALA A 182 33.69 -9.65 4.07
CA ALA A 182 33.24 -10.08 5.39
C ALA A 182 31.89 -9.48 5.81
N SER A 183 31.26 -10.18 6.76
CA SER A 183 30.16 -9.68 7.57
C SER A 183 30.60 -8.56 8.55
N CYS A 184 29.65 -7.83 9.13
CA CYS A 184 29.97 -6.74 10.06
C CYS A 184 29.82 -7.10 11.55
N PHE A 185 28.59 -7.26 12.07
CA PHE A 185 28.37 -7.54 13.49
C PHE A 185 27.95 -8.98 13.75
N SER A 186 28.51 -9.58 14.81
CA SER A 186 28.10 -10.88 15.32
C SER A 186 27.80 -10.78 16.82
N VAL A 187 26.53 -10.86 17.18
CA VAL A 187 26.09 -10.94 18.57
C VAL A 187 26.37 -12.35 19.10
N ARG A 188 27.18 -12.43 20.16
CA ARG A 188 27.65 -13.69 20.76
C ARG A 188 27.30 -13.84 22.25
N ALA A 189 26.29 -13.12 22.70
CA ALA A 189 25.78 -13.22 24.07
C ALA A 189 24.29 -12.89 24.16
N ASP A 190 23.64 -13.41 25.19
CA ASP A 190 22.22 -13.16 25.45
C ASP A 190 21.96 -11.73 25.92
N ASN A 191 20.74 -11.24 25.67
CA ASN A 191 20.25 -9.93 26.11
C ASN A 191 21.07 -8.73 25.58
N VAL A 192 21.81 -8.92 24.48
CA VAL A 192 22.57 -7.85 23.85
C VAL A 192 21.63 -6.89 23.12
N THR A 193 21.84 -5.59 23.31
CA THR A 193 21.20 -4.54 22.50
C THR A 193 22.24 -3.88 21.60
N LEU A 194 21.97 -3.79 20.30
CA LEU A 194 22.68 -2.95 19.35
C LEU A 194 21.74 -1.81 18.92
N ASP A 195 22.03 -0.58 19.33
CA ASP A 195 21.35 0.62 18.87
C ASP A 195 22.26 1.42 17.94
N CYS A 196 21.98 1.35 16.65
CA CYS A 196 22.79 2.04 15.66
C CYS A 196 22.53 3.55 15.58
N ARG A 197 21.51 4.06 16.29
CA ARG A 197 21.19 5.50 16.34
C ARG A 197 21.04 6.16 14.96
N GLY A 198 20.62 5.39 13.95
CA GLY A 198 20.45 5.84 12.58
C GLY A 198 21.72 5.80 11.71
N HIS A 199 22.82 5.24 12.20
CA HIS A 199 24.07 5.08 11.43
C HIS A 199 24.04 3.88 10.48
N TRP A 200 24.83 3.99 9.41
CA TRP A 200 24.97 2.97 8.39
C TRP A 200 25.95 1.86 8.78
N ILE A 201 25.59 0.65 8.42
CA ILE A 201 26.44 -0.54 8.35
C ILE A 201 26.48 -0.96 6.89
N THR A 202 27.64 -0.82 6.25
CA THR A 202 27.79 -1.02 4.79
C THR A 202 28.78 -2.13 4.48
N ALA A 203 28.46 -3.00 3.53
CA ALA A 203 29.44 -3.96 3.01
C ALA A 203 30.47 -3.28 2.11
N ARG A 204 31.77 -3.56 2.29
CA ARG A 204 32.83 -2.92 1.46
C ARG A 204 32.97 -3.53 0.06
N SER A 205 32.40 -4.71 -0.23
CA SER A 205 32.46 -5.35 -1.55
C SER A 205 31.22 -6.19 -1.83
N PRO A 206 30.11 -5.58 -2.31
CA PRO A 206 28.83 -6.26 -2.51
C PRO A 206 28.83 -7.34 -3.59
N GLN A 207 29.81 -7.35 -4.49
CA GLN A 207 29.77 -8.11 -5.75
C GLN A 207 30.14 -9.59 -5.60
N ASP A 208 30.74 -10.01 -4.48
CA ASP A 208 31.17 -11.39 -4.21
C ASP A 208 30.46 -12.01 -2.97
N GLY A 209 29.41 -11.35 -2.46
CA GLY A 209 28.94 -11.45 -1.08
C GLY A 209 28.09 -12.65 -0.67
N ALA A 210 28.20 -13.79 -1.35
CA ALA A 210 27.46 -15.00 -0.98
C ALA A 210 27.74 -15.39 0.49
N GLY A 211 26.72 -15.38 1.33
CA GLY A 211 26.72 -15.71 2.74
C GLY A 211 27.00 -14.53 3.69
N GLN A 212 27.25 -13.32 3.19
CA GLN A 212 27.57 -12.18 4.05
C GLN A 212 26.34 -11.58 4.73
N TYR A 213 26.53 -11.12 5.97
CA TYR A 213 25.48 -10.51 6.76
C TYR A 213 25.93 -9.19 7.41
N GLY A 214 25.01 -8.23 7.48
CA GLY A 214 25.26 -6.98 8.19
C GLY A 214 25.28 -7.21 9.70
N ILE A 215 24.23 -7.84 10.23
CA ILE A 215 24.12 -8.18 11.65
C ILE A 215 23.68 -9.64 11.77
N TYR A 216 24.44 -10.43 12.51
CA TYR A 216 24.11 -11.81 12.85
C TYR A 216 23.87 -11.99 14.34
N SER A 217 22.90 -12.82 14.70
CA SER A 217 22.76 -13.33 16.06
C SER A 217 22.22 -14.76 16.07
N ASN A 218 22.77 -15.56 16.98
CA ASN A 218 22.23 -16.85 17.41
C ASN A 218 21.93 -16.90 18.91
N TYR A 219 21.82 -15.74 19.56
CA TYR A 219 21.61 -15.62 21.01
C TYR A 219 20.25 -15.02 21.34
N THR A 220 19.73 -15.39 22.51
CA THR A 220 18.38 -15.03 22.93
C THR A 220 18.27 -13.56 23.32
N ASN A 221 17.07 -12.99 23.18
CA ASN A 221 16.76 -11.61 23.54
C ASN A 221 17.67 -10.56 22.87
N THR A 222 18.23 -10.88 21.71
CA THR A 222 18.99 -9.91 20.92
C THR A 222 18.07 -8.79 20.46
N THR A 223 18.47 -7.54 20.68
CA THR A 223 17.69 -6.36 20.32
C THR A 223 18.48 -5.50 19.33
N ILE A 224 17.96 -5.31 18.12
CA ILE A 224 18.59 -4.52 17.05
C ILE A 224 17.68 -3.33 16.73
N LEU A 225 18.18 -2.12 16.99
CA LEU A 225 17.41 -0.88 16.95
C LEU A 225 18.05 0.15 16.04
N ASN A 226 17.22 0.84 15.26
CA ASN A 226 17.59 2.04 14.51
C ASN A 226 18.83 1.85 13.60
N CYS A 227 19.05 0.63 13.11
CA CYS A 227 20.18 0.30 12.23
C CYS A 227 19.82 0.52 10.78
N ARG A 228 20.75 1.13 10.04
CA ARG A 228 20.66 1.24 8.59
C ARG A 228 21.67 0.28 7.99
N VAL A 229 21.23 -0.78 7.33
CA VAL A 229 22.12 -1.85 6.83
C VAL A 229 21.97 -1.94 5.33
N LYS A 230 23.07 -1.97 4.57
CA LYS A 230 23.03 -2.10 3.12
C LYS A 230 24.19 -2.90 2.54
N ASP A 231 24.00 -3.36 1.30
CA ASP A 231 25.01 -4.02 0.48
C ASP A 231 25.46 -5.42 0.97
N PHE A 232 24.75 -5.99 1.96
CA PHE A 232 24.94 -7.38 2.41
C PHE A 232 23.93 -8.31 1.74
N GLN A 233 24.25 -9.61 1.61
CA GLN A 233 23.27 -10.59 1.18
C GLN A 233 22.14 -10.70 2.20
N TYR A 234 22.46 -10.80 3.48
CA TYR A 234 21.48 -10.73 4.55
C TYR A 234 21.66 -9.42 5.31
N GLY A 235 20.63 -8.56 5.33
CA GLY A 235 20.68 -7.36 6.17
C GLY A 235 20.82 -7.75 7.65
N ILE A 236 19.86 -8.52 8.14
CA ILE A 236 19.88 -9.13 9.47
C ILE A 236 19.66 -10.64 9.34
N TYR A 237 20.57 -11.42 9.94
CA TYR A 237 20.47 -12.88 10.00
C TYR A 237 20.31 -13.34 11.46
N LEU A 238 19.16 -13.95 11.77
CA LEU A 238 18.87 -14.60 13.05
C LEU A 238 18.86 -16.12 12.90
N GLU A 239 19.70 -16.83 13.64
CA GLU A 239 19.77 -18.29 13.60
C GLU A 239 19.60 -18.86 15.01
N GLY A 240 18.41 -19.35 15.37
CA GLY A 240 18.15 -19.81 16.74
C GLY A 240 18.02 -18.68 17.78
N ALA A 241 18.06 -17.41 17.36
CA ALA A 241 17.97 -16.25 18.24
C ALA A 241 16.54 -16.03 18.79
N ALA A 242 16.17 -16.83 19.80
CA ALA A 242 14.84 -16.76 20.41
C ALA A 242 14.54 -15.38 21.00
N ASN A 243 13.30 -14.92 20.84
CA ASN A 243 12.79 -13.65 21.35
C ASN A 243 13.59 -12.43 20.88
N ALA A 244 14.23 -12.48 19.71
CA ALA A 244 14.90 -11.31 19.15
C ALA A 244 13.90 -10.16 18.87
N THR A 245 14.38 -8.93 18.90
CA THR A 245 13.61 -7.72 18.62
C THR A 245 14.30 -6.93 17.52
N LEU A 246 13.63 -6.72 16.39
CA LEU A 246 14.09 -5.87 15.29
C LEU A 246 13.13 -4.68 15.19
N ARG A 247 13.59 -3.48 15.55
CA ARG A 247 12.72 -2.30 15.56
C ARG A 247 13.35 -1.06 14.95
N GLY A 248 12.61 -0.38 14.07
CA GLY A 248 13.03 0.90 13.50
C GLY A 248 14.24 0.79 12.58
N ASN A 249 14.52 -0.39 12.02
CA ASN A 249 15.68 -0.59 11.14
C ASN A 249 15.34 -0.25 9.69
N THR A 250 16.33 0.23 8.94
CA THR A 250 16.28 0.42 7.48
C THR A 250 17.22 -0.57 6.82
N LEU A 251 16.72 -1.48 5.99
CA LEU A 251 17.53 -2.52 5.35
C LEU A 251 17.46 -2.37 3.83
N GLU A 252 18.60 -2.25 3.18
CA GLU A 252 18.76 -2.16 1.73
C GLU A 252 19.61 -3.36 1.25
N ALA A 253 18.97 -4.53 1.15
CA ALA A 253 19.56 -5.77 0.65
C ALA A 253 19.46 -5.82 -0.88
N THR A 254 20.05 -4.81 -1.55
CA THR A 254 19.87 -4.57 -2.99
C THR A 254 20.93 -5.25 -3.87
N ILE A 255 21.53 -6.34 -3.38
CA ILE A 255 22.47 -7.18 -4.14
C ILE A 255 21.79 -8.46 -4.62
N ALA A 256 22.43 -9.21 -5.52
CA ALA A 256 21.88 -10.49 -5.99
C ALA A 256 21.65 -11.46 -4.81
N ASN A 257 20.49 -12.12 -4.79
CA ASN A 257 20.02 -12.98 -3.69
C ASN A 257 19.94 -12.25 -2.32
N GLY A 258 19.77 -10.93 -2.36
CA GLY A 258 19.70 -10.08 -1.18
C GLY A 258 18.37 -10.25 -0.44
N THR A 259 18.44 -10.64 0.82
CA THR A 259 17.32 -10.77 1.76
C THR A 259 17.45 -9.76 2.89
N GLY A 260 16.37 -9.00 3.14
CA GLY A 260 16.38 -7.97 4.18
C GLY A 260 16.57 -8.55 5.58
N VAL A 261 15.65 -9.42 5.98
CA VAL A 261 15.73 -10.19 7.24
C VAL A 261 15.57 -11.68 6.95
N TYR A 262 16.52 -12.48 7.39
CA TYR A 262 16.43 -13.93 7.38
C TYR A 262 16.45 -14.46 8.82
N ALA A 263 15.40 -15.15 9.22
CA ALA A 263 15.29 -15.75 10.55
C ALA A 263 15.01 -17.25 10.44
N GLN A 264 15.89 -18.07 11.00
CA GLN A 264 15.80 -19.53 10.97
C GLN A 264 15.79 -20.10 12.39
N GLY A 265 14.76 -20.88 12.72
CA GLY A 265 14.67 -21.56 14.02
C GLY A 265 14.65 -20.60 15.22
N ALA A 266 14.26 -19.34 15.01
CA ALA A 266 14.31 -18.26 15.99
C ALA A 266 12.88 -17.97 16.51
N PRO A 267 12.38 -18.68 17.54
CA PRO A 267 10.99 -18.51 18.01
C PRO A 267 10.79 -17.14 18.68
N GLY A 268 9.58 -16.59 18.58
CA GLY A 268 9.21 -15.35 19.29
C GLY A 268 9.86 -14.08 18.74
N VAL A 269 10.36 -14.10 17.51
CA VAL A 269 10.94 -12.91 16.86
C VAL A 269 9.89 -11.81 16.73
N TRP A 270 10.27 -10.59 17.11
CA TRP A 270 9.41 -9.40 17.07
C TRP A 270 9.99 -8.37 16.11
N MET A 271 9.31 -8.11 14.99
CA MET A 271 9.73 -7.15 13.97
C MET A 271 8.72 -6.02 13.83
N GLN A 272 9.13 -4.79 14.16
CA GLN A 272 8.26 -3.63 14.17
C GLN A 272 8.87 -2.41 13.48
N THR A 273 8.07 -1.67 12.73
CA THR A 273 8.45 -0.36 12.17
C THR A 273 9.76 -0.37 11.39
N ASN A 274 10.08 -1.49 10.74
CA ASN A 274 11.24 -1.59 9.87
C ASN A 274 10.87 -1.18 8.43
N SER A 275 11.81 -0.57 7.72
CA SER A 275 11.73 -0.27 6.30
C SER A 275 12.71 -1.17 5.56
N ILE A 276 12.21 -2.03 4.68
CA ILE A 276 13.00 -3.08 4.04
C ILE A 276 12.86 -2.98 2.52
N ALA A 277 14.00 -2.91 1.83
CA ALA A 277 14.11 -3.02 0.38
C ALA A 277 15.06 -4.19 0.05
N ALA A 278 14.60 -5.17 -0.74
CA ALA A 278 15.38 -6.38 -1.04
C ALA A 278 15.21 -6.86 -2.50
N LEU A 279 16.24 -7.47 -3.10
CA LEU A 279 16.12 -8.05 -4.45
C LEU A 279 15.55 -9.48 -4.48
N GLU A 280 15.66 -10.21 -3.38
CA GLU A 280 15.07 -11.54 -3.23
C GLU A 280 13.92 -11.50 -2.22
N GLN A 281 14.18 -11.75 -0.94
CA GLN A 281 13.12 -11.76 0.08
C GLN A 281 13.17 -10.50 0.94
N GLY A 282 12.02 -9.85 1.18
CA GLY A 282 11.96 -8.78 2.18
C GLY A 282 12.23 -9.33 3.58
N VAL A 283 11.35 -10.24 4.01
CA VAL A 283 11.46 -10.99 5.27
C VAL A 283 11.26 -12.47 4.98
N GLU A 284 12.19 -13.31 5.42
CA GLU A 284 12.08 -14.76 5.33
C GLU A 284 12.16 -15.40 6.73
N LEU A 285 11.12 -16.12 7.10
CA LEU A 285 11.00 -16.87 8.35
C LEU A 285 10.99 -18.36 8.06
N VAL A 286 11.96 -19.11 8.58
CA VAL A 286 12.09 -20.54 8.37
C VAL A 286 12.05 -21.26 9.71
N ARG A 287 11.04 -22.12 9.93
CA ARG A 287 10.85 -22.85 11.19
C ARG A 287 10.77 -21.92 12.40
N VAL A 288 10.06 -20.80 12.26
CA VAL A 288 9.87 -19.80 13.31
C VAL A 288 8.48 -19.92 13.89
N SER A 289 8.38 -20.18 15.20
CA SER A 289 7.10 -20.18 15.92
C SER A 289 6.84 -18.86 16.62
N GLY A 290 5.58 -18.41 16.63
CA GLY A 290 5.14 -17.26 17.41
C GLY A 290 5.80 -15.93 17.02
N ALA A 291 6.20 -15.76 15.76
CA ALA A 291 6.72 -14.47 15.29
C ALA A 291 5.63 -13.40 15.31
N TRP A 292 6.02 -12.17 15.60
CA TRP A 292 5.21 -10.98 15.39
C TRP A 292 5.91 -10.11 14.35
N VAL A 293 5.28 -9.92 13.20
CA VAL A 293 5.78 -9.08 12.10
C VAL A 293 4.72 -8.03 11.81
N GLY A 294 4.90 -6.81 12.29
CA GLY A 294 3.90 -5.78 12.08
C GLY A 294 4.41 -4.36 11.93
N TYR A 295 3.59 -3.53 11.28
CA TYR A 295 3.89 -2.12 11.01
C TYR A 295 5.19 -1.93 10.21
N ASN A 296 5.57 -2.90 9.37
CA ASN A 296 6.75 -2.79 8.51
C ASN A 296 6.35 -2.30 7.11
N ASN A 297 7.25 -1.58 6.47
CA ASN A 297 7.15 -1.23 5.06
C ASN A 297 8.17 -2.06 4.28
N ILE A 298 7.70 -2.95 3.42
CA ILE A 298 8.52 -3.96 2.75
C ILE A 298 8.31 -3.84 1.24
N THR A 299 9.40 -3.58 0.53
CA THR A 299 9.46 -3.63 -0.93
C THR A 299 10.46 -4.70 -1.34
N SER A 300 10.05 -5.64 -2.19
CA SER A 300 10.92 -6.71 -2.67
C SER A 300 10.76 -6.95 -4.16
N ASP A 301 11.82 -7.43 -4.80
CA ASP A 301 11.70 -7.96 -6.15
C ASP A 301 11.20 -9.41 -6.16
N GLY A 302 11.61 -10.25 -5.18
CA GLY A 302 11.04 -11.58 -4.94
C GLY A 302 9.84 -11.52 -4.00
N ILE A 303 9.78 -12.39 -2.99
CA ILE A 303 8.62 -12.45 -2.06
C ILE A 303 8.81 -11.39 -0.96
N GLY A 304 7.76 -10.65 -0.67
CA GLY A 304 7.81 -9.61 0.37
C GLY A 304 7.99 -10.22 1.76
N VAL A 305 7.05 -11.08 2.15
CA VAL A 305 7.13 -11.87 3.40
C VAL A 305 6.94 -13.35 3.10
N ARG A 306 7.97 -14.15 3.37
CA ARG A 306 7.93 -15.61 3.21
C ARG A 306 7.95 -16.29 4.57
N MET A 307 6.96 -17.12 4.84
CA MET A 307 6.88 -17.97 6.02
C MET A 307 6.97 -19.43 5.58
N ASN A 308 8.06 -20.12 5.92
CA ASN A 308 8.28 -21.52 5.60
C ASN A 308 8.31 -22.33 6.90
N ALA A 309 7.43 -23.33 7.01
CA ALA A 309 7.26 -24.16 8.21
C ALA A 309 7.15 -23.34 9.51
N SER A 310 6.50 -22.18 9.43
CA SER A 310 6.42 -21.20 10.52
C SER A 310 4.97 -21.05 10.99
N SER A 311 4.74 -21.14 12.30
CA SER A 311 3.40 -21.34 12.87
C SER A 311 3.10 -20.51 14.11
N GLY A 312 1.81 -20.30 14.37
CA GLY A 312 1.32 -19.58 15.55
C GLY A 312 1.73 -18.10 15.60
N GLY A 313 2.18 -17.52 14.47
CA GLY A 313 2.63 -16.15 14.37
C GLY A 313 1.53 -15.16 14.00
N GLN A 314 1.88 -13.87 14.05
CA GLN A 314 1.03 -12.76 13.60
C GLN A 314 1.80 -11.92 12.58
N VAL A 315 1.22 -11.75 11.40
CA VAL A 315 1.71 -10.81 10.38
C VAL A 315 0.64 -9.74 10.21
N ARG A 316 0.87 -8.54 10.75
CA ARG A 316 -0.19 -7.55 10.88
C ARG A 316 0.20 -6.11 10.55
N ALA A 317 -0.67 -5.40 9.84
CA ALA A 317 -0.50 -3.97 9.56
C ALA A 317 0.81 -3.64 8.82
N ASN A 318 1.26 -4.53 7.93
CA ASN A 318 2.39 -4.26 7.06
C ASN A 318 1.92 -3.71 5.71
N ILE A 319 2.76 -2.88 5.10
CA ILE A 319 2.64 -2.52 3.69
C ILE A 319 3.68 -3.35 2.95
N VAL A 320 3.24 -4.21 2.04
CA VAL A 320 4.11 -5.14 1.34
C VAL A 320 3.88 -5.04 -0.17
N GLN A 321 4.97 -4.79 -0.90
CA GLN A 321 4.96 -4.66 -2.34
C GLN A 321 6.01 -5.56 -2.97
N ALA A 322 5.58 -6.49 -3.82
CA ALA A 322 6.46 -7.40 -4.53
C ALA A 322 6.43 -7.18 -6.06
N SER A 323 7.59 -7.10 -6.69
CA SER A 323 7.69 -6.80 -8.13
C SER A 323 7.57 -8.04 -9.03
N ARG A 324 8.18 -9.17 -8.67
CA ARG A 324 8.27 -10.37 -9.54
C ARG A 324 7.66 -11.64 -8.94
N SER A 325 7.30 -11.64 -7.66
CA SER A 325 6.72 -12.80 -6.98
C SER A 325 5.63 -12.37 -6.00
N ASP A 326 5.24 -13.23 -5.06
CA ASP A 326 4.11 -12.99 -4.19
C ASP A 326 4.41 -11.87 -3.17
N ALA A 327 3.43 -11.04 -2.81
CA ALA A 327 3.66 -10.08 -1.74
C ALA A 327 3.86 -10.82 -0.40
N MET A 328 3.08 -11.87 -0.17
CA MET A 328 3.25 -12.76 0.97
C MET A 328 3.03 -14.23 0.59
N ARG A 329 3.87 -15.11 1.12
CA ARG A 329 3.75 -16.56 0.95
C ARG A 329 3.84 -17.30 2.27
N LEU A 330 2.87 -18.15 2.55
CA LEU A 330 2.87 -19.10 3.65
C LEU A 330 3.03 -20.50 3.07
N GLU A 331 4.13 -21.18 3.38
CA GLU A 331 4.47 -22.47 2.78
C GLU A 331 5.02 -23.49 3.79
N GLY A 332 5.08 -24.75 3.37
CA GLY A 332 5.80 -25.80 4.10
C GLY A 332 5.18 -26.17 5.45
N ASN A 333 3.85 -26.30 5.53
CA ASN A 333 3.07 -26.50 6.76
C ASN A 333 3.05 -25.28 7.70
N SER A 334 3.10 -24.06 7.13
CA SER A 334 2.90 -22.84 7.90
C SER A 334 1.44 -22.70 8.32
N SER A 335 1.16 -22.98 9.60
CA SER A 335 -0.20 -23.15 10.13
C SER A 335 -0.48 -22.29 11.37
N ASP A 336 -1.76 -22.09 11.68
CA ASP A 336 -2.24 -21.36 12.87
C ASP A 336 -1.75 -19.90 12.94
N ASN A 337 -1.40 -19.29 11.80
CA ASN A 337 -0.97 -17.90 11.74
C ASN A 337 -2.17 -16.96 11.58
N ALA A 338 -2.03 -15.74 12.10
CA ALA A 338 -2.96 -14.64 11.87
C ALA A 338 -2.34 -13.61 10.92
N VAL A 339 -2.89 -13.49 9.71
CA VAL A 339 -2.49 -12.49 8.72
C VAL A 339 -3.59 -11.44 8.65
N ALA A 340 -3.32 -10.22 9.10
CA ALA A 340 -4.38 -9.22 9.21
C ALA A 340 -3.96 -7.77 9.02
N LEU A 341 -4.88 -6.90 8.59
CA LEU A 341 -4.61 -5.47 8.37
C LEU A 341 -3.46 -5.18 7.39
N ASN A 342 -2.98 -6.15 6.63
CA ASN A 342 -1.88 -5.90 5.71
C ASN A 342 -2.41 -5.30 4.41
N ASP A 343 -1.63 -4.42 3.82
CA ASP A 343 -1.78 -3.99 2.44
C ASP A 343 -0.77 -4.77 1.59
N LEU A 344 -1.27 -5.74 0.82
CA LEU A 344 -0.46 -6.70 0.06
C LEU A 344 -0.65 -6.43 -1.43
N SER A 345 0.45 -6.05 -2.08
CA SER A 345 0.46 -5.73 -3.51
C SER A 345 1.54 -6.52 -4.25
N SER A 346 1.17 -7.20 -5.34
CA SER A 346 2.12 -7.88 -6.22
C SER A 346 1.90 -7.53 -7.68
N TYR A 347 3.00 -7.33 -8.41
CA TYR A 347 2.99 -7.12 -9.86
C TYR A 347 3.34 -8.38 -10.67
N GLY A 348 3.97 -9.37 -10.05
CA GLY A 348 4.48 -10.57 -10.75
C GLY A 348 3.97 -11.91 -10.22
N GLY A 349 3.33 -11.93 -9.04
CA GLY A 349 2.76 -13.11 -8.40
C GLY A 349 1.47 -12.77 -7.66
N ASP A 350 1.11 -13.61 -6.71
CA ASP A 350 -0.12 -13.43 -5.95
C ASP A 350 0.05 -12.36 -4.85
N ALA A 351 -1.02 -11.69 -4.45
CA ALA A 351 -0.90 -10.80 -3.28
C ALA A 351 -0.67 -11.61 -2.01
N LEU A 352 -1.37 -12.74 -1.85
CA LEU A 352 -1.16 -13.70 -0.78
C LEU A 352 -1.32 -15.14 -1.30
N ASN A 353 -0.31 -15.97 -1.10
CA ASN A 353 -0.33 -17.38 -1.47
C ASN A 353 -0.10 -18.27 -0.25
N VAL A 354 -0.93 -19.29 -0.09
CA VAL A 354 -0.80 -20.30 0.98
C VAL A 354 -0.62 -21.67 0.35
N GLU A 355 0.61 -22.20 0.38
CA GLU A 355 1.00 -23.47 -0.21
C GLU A 355 1.28 -24.51 0.87
N ASN A 356 0.39 -25.50 1.02
CA ASN A 356 0.49 -26.48 2.09
C ASN A 356 0.51 -25.80 3.48
N GLY A 357 -0.45 -24.91 3.73
CA GLY A 357 -0.64 -24.23 5.03
C GLY A 357 -2.08 -24.39 5.50
N SER A 358 -2.28 -24.63 6.80
CA SER A 358 -3.61 -24.95 7.35
C SER A 358 -3.98 -24.10 8.55
N SER A 359 -5.28 -23.98 8.82
CA SER A 359 -5.81 -23.29 10.03
C SER A 359 -5.36 -21.83 10.19
N ASN A 360 -4.92 -21.17 9.11
CA ASN A 360 -4.56 -19.76 9.17
C ASN A 360 -5.81 -18.87 9.13
N ARG A 361 -5.76 -17.73 9.84
CA ARG A 361 -6.81 -16.70 9.82
C ARG A 361 -6.33 -15.50 9.03
N LEU A 362 -6.94 -15.27 7.87
CA LEU A 362 -6.62 -14.19 6.95
C LEU A 362 -7.75 -13.17 6.99
N PHE A 363 -7.55 -12.00 7.60
CA PHE A 363 -8.65 -11.06 7.81
C PHE A 363 -8.29 -9.58 7.82
N ASN A 364 -9.21 -8.74 7.33
CA ASN A 364 -8.99 -7.30 7.18
C ASN A 364 -7.73 -6.94 6.36
N ASN A 365 -7.31 -7.79 5.42
CA ASN A 365 -6.21 -7.44 4.51
C ASN A 365 -6.77 -6.76 3.27
N THR A 366 -5.99 -5.85 2.69
CA THR A 366 -6.21 -5.31 1.35
C THR A 366 -5.30 -6.07 0.39
N LEU A 367 -5.88 -6.65 -0.67
CA LEU A 367 -5.19 -7.56 -1.58
C LEU A 367 -5.28 -7.04 -3.01
N SER A 368 -4.12 -6.83 -3.64
CA SER A 368 -4.02 -6.36 -5.02
C SER A 368 -2.95 -7.13 -5.79
N ALA A 369 -3.34 -7.84 -6.84
CA ALA A 369 -2.42 -8.57 -7.71
C ALA A 369 -2.53 -8.10 -9.16
N SER A 370 -1.51 -8.41 -9.97
CA SER A 370 -1.54 -8.14 -11.40
C SER A 370 -2.64 -8.95 -12.11
N THR A 371 -2.94 -8.59 -13.35
CA THR A 371 -3.97 -9.28 -14.16
C THR A 371 -3.59 -10.69 -14.59
N GLN A 372 -2.45 -11.22 -14.13
CA GLN A 372 -1.95 -12.57 -14.45
C GLN A 372 -1.85 -13.47 -13.20
N ALA A 373 -2.23 -12.96 -12.03
CA ALA A 373 -2.09 -13.65 -10.75
C ALA A 373 -3.35 -13.50 -9.89
N ALA A 374 -3.46 -14.26 -8.80
CA ALA A 374 -4.57 -14.18 -7.87
C ALA A 374 -4.30 -13.18 -6.75
N ALA A 375 -5.34 -12.53 -6.24
CA ALA A 375 -5.22 -11.78 -4.99
C ALA A 375 -5.01 -12.73 -3.79
N LEU A 376 -5.70 -13.86 -3.76
CA LEU A 376 -5.47 -14.93 -2.79
C LEU A 376 -5.43 -16.29 -3.48
N ALA A 377 -4.35 -17.03 -3.26
CA ALA A 377 -4.19 -18.40 -3.74
C ALA A 377 -4.05 -19.40 -2.59
N PHE A 378 -4.61 -20.60 -2.78
CA PHE A 378 -4.42 -21.75 -1.91
C PHE A 378 -4.00 -22.96 -2.74
N GLY A 379 -2.86 -23.56 -2.37
CA GLY A 379 -2.42 -24.85 -2.92
C GLY A 379 -3.33 -26.02 -2.53
N PRO A 380 -3.22 -27.18 -3.21
CA PRO A 380 -4.12 -28.33 -3.01
C PRO A 380 -4.16 -28.90 -1.59
N GLU A 381 -3.05 -28.80 -0.85
CA GLU A 381 -2.90 -29.32 0.52
C GLU A 381 -3.26 -28.26 1.58
N SER A 382 -3.64 -27.05 1.19
CA SER A 382 -4.00 -25.97 2.11
C SER A 382 -5.47 -26.08 2.52
N ALA A 383 -5.74 -26.36 3.80
CA ALA A 383 -7.09 -26.63 4.30
C ALA A 383 -7.42 -25.92 5.63
N GLY A 384 -8.71 -25.73 5.90
CA GLY A 384 -9.17 -25.17 7.18
C GLY A 384 -8.78 -23.71 7.41
N ASN A 385 -8.30 -23.00 6.38
CA ASN A 385 -7.98 -21.58 6.50
C ASN A 385 -9.29 -20.76 6.51
N MET A 386 -9.33 -19.71 7.33
CA MET A 386 -10.48 -18.81 7.45
C MET A 386 -10.16 -17.45 6.84
N VAL A 387 -10.97 -17.01 5.87
CA VAL A 387 -10.78 -15.79 5.10
C VAL A 387 -12.01 -14.90 5.26
N TYR A 388 -11.89 -13.77 5.94
CA TYR A 388 -13.05 -12.90 6.23
C TYR A 388 -12.64 -11.44 6.40
N TYR A 389 -13.54 -10.51 6.13
CA TYR A 389 -13.31 -9.07 6.16
C TYR A 389 -12.18 -8.54 5.25
N ASN A 390 -11.65 -9.34 4.32
CA ASN A 390 -10.62 -8.84 3.40
C ASN A 390 -11.23 -8.02 2.26
N ASP A 391 -10.44 -7.12 1.69
CA ASP A 391 -10.78 -6.33 0.52
C ASP A 391 -9.95 -6.78 -0.69
N PHE A 392 -10.63 -7.39 -1.65
CA PHE A 392 -10.04 -7.89 -2.90
C PHE A 392 -10.17 -6.84 -4.00
N LEU A 393 -9.09 -6.08 -4.23
CA LEU A 393 -9.10 -4.94 -5.15
C LEU A 393 -8.85 -5.33 -6.60
N SER A 394 -7.85 -6.20 -6.84
CA SER A 394 -7.47 -6.58 -8.20
C SER A 394 -6.71 -7.91 -8.26
N GLY A 395 -6.65 -8.49 -9.46
CA GLY A 395 -6.08 -9.80 -9.77
C GLY A 395 -6.73 -10.36 -11.03
N GLN A 396 -6.14 -11.38 -11.66
CA GLN A 396 -6.86 -12.24 -12.60
C GLN A 396 -8.06 -12.87 -11.87
N PHE A 397 -7.75 -13.55 -10.76
CA PHE A 397 -8.71 -14.07 -9.80
C PHE A 397 -8.63 -13.29 -8.49
N PHE A 398 -9.75 -13.06 -7.84
CA PHE A 398 -9.75 -12.68 -6.42
C PHE A 398 -9.36 -13.87 -5.56
N VAL A 399 -9.90 -15.04 -5.88
CA VAL A 399 -9.61 -16.29 -5.18
C VAL A 399 -9.25 -17.37 -6.19
N ASP A 400 -8.10 -18.01 -6.01
CA ASP A 400 -7.73 -19.26 -6.66
C ASP A 400 -7.51 -20.34 -5.59
N ASN A 401 -8.54 -21.15 -5.34
CA ASN A 401 -8.53 -22.09 -4.21
C ASN A 401 -8.51 -23.56 -4.67
N ALA A 402 -7.31 -24.11 -4.85
CA ALA A 402 -7.13 -25.53 -5.12
C ALA A 402 -7.33 -26.41 -3.86
N GLY A 403 -7.22 -25.82 -2.68
CA GLY A 403 -7.45 -26.47 -1.39
C GLY A 403 -8.92 -26.76 -1.10
N SER A 404 -9.16 -27.74 -0.23
CA SER A 404 -10.51 -28.10 0.25
C SER A 404 -10.69 -27.72 1.71
N GLY A 405 -11.92 -27.38 2.11
CA GLY A 405 -12.23 -27.03 3.51
C GLY A 405 -11.80 -25.62 3.95
N ASN A 406 -11.29 -24.78 3.04
CA ASN A 406 -11.09 -23.35 3.33
C ASN A 406 -12.46 -22.63 3.39
N MET A 407 -12.60 -21.72 4.35
CA MET A 407 -13.82 -20.95 4.62
C MET A 407 -13.61 -19.49 4.24
N PHE A 408 -14.58 -18.89 3.55
CA PHE A 408 -14.50 -17.50 3.06
C PHE A 408 -15.44 -16.54 3.81
N ASN A 409 -15.84 -16.92 5.01
CA ASN A 409 -16.56 -16.05 5.92
C ASN A 409 -16.35 -16.52 7.36
N THR A 410 -16.59 -15.63 8.31
CA THR A 410 -16.78 -15.95 9.73
C THR A 410 -18.27 -15.99 10.06
N SER A 411 -18.60 -16.32 11.30
CA SER A 411 -19.94 -16.18 11.87
C SER A 411 -19.92 -15.16 13.00
N ALA A 412 -20.76 -14.14 12.92
CA ALA A 412 -21.00 -13.16 13.96
C ALA A 412 -22.51 -13.10 14.23
N ASP A 413 -22.92 -13.29 15.48
CA ASP A 413 -24.33 -13.33 15.89
C ASP A 413 -25.20 -14.31 15.06
N GLY A 414 -24.60 -15.43 14.65
CA GLY A 414 -25.28 -16.47 13.84
C GLY A 414 -25.41 -16.14 12.35
N ARG A 415 -24.84 -15.03 11.90
CA ARG A 415 -24.85 -14.58 10.50
C ARG A 415 -23.46 -14.69 9.88
N ALA A 416 -23.44 -15.04 8.61
CA ALA A 416 -22.20 -15.12 7.85
C ALA A 416 -21.67 -13.72 7.54
N GLN A 417 -20.37 -13.50 7.79
CA GLN A 417 -19.70 -12.25 7.47
C GLN A 417 -18.38 -12.52 6.77
N GLY A 418 -18.27 -12.09 5.52
CA GLY A 418 -17.25 -12.48 4.56
C GLY A 418 -16.41 -11.33 4.06
N ASN A 419 -16.05 -11.38 2.78
CA ASN A 419 -15.06 -10.53 2.15
C ASN A 419 -15.69 -9.57 1.14
N ARG A 420 -14.96 -8.51 0.80
CA ARG A 420 -15.33 -7.53 -0.21
C ARG A 420 -14.60 -7.86 -1.50
N TYR A 421 -15.32 -7.84 -2.61
CA TYR A 421 -14.78 -8.10 -3.93
C TYR A 421 -15.07 -6.90 -4.81
N ALA A 422 -14.03 -6.28 -5.36
CA ALA A 422 -14.20 -5.07 -6.18
C ALA A 422 -15.16 -5.33 -7.36
N GLY A 423 -16.25 -4.57 -7.41
CA GLY A 423 -17.29 -4.67 -8.44
C GLY A 423 -18.28 -5.83 -8.27
N ALA A 424 -18.27 -6.58 -7.16
CA ALA A 424 -19.29 -7.59 -6.89
C ALA A 424 -20.65 -6.97 -6.47
N ASP A 425 -20.65 -5.72 -6.04
CA ASP A 425 -21.81 -4.96 -5.58
C ASP A 425 -22.63 -4.32 -6.72
N LEU A 426 -22.38 -4.69 -7.99
CA LEU A 426 -23.08 -4.18 -9.18
C LEU A 426 -24.55 -4.63 -9.30
N GLY A 427 -25.26 -4.79 -8.17
CA GLY A 427 -26.72 -4.89 -8.07
C GLY A 427 -27.30 -6.30 -8.08
N ARG A 428 -26.48 -7.34 -7.88
CA ARG A 428 -26.93 -8.75 -7.89
C ARG A 428 -26.74 -9.47 -6.55
N LEU A 429 -26.22 -8.75 -5.57
CA LEU A 429 -26.19 -9.11 -4.15
C LEU A 429 -27.18 -8.19 -3.41
N ASN A 430 -27.89 -8.75 -2.43
CA ASN A 430 -28.89 -8.05 -1.65
C ASN A 430 -28.56 -8.17 -0.17
N ASP A 431 -28.49 -7.02 0.51
CA ASP A 431 -28.39 -6.87 1.97
C ASP A 431 -29.77 -6.43 2.49
N HIS A 432 -30.44 -7.29 3.26
CA HIS A 432 -31.84 -7.11 3.66
C HIS A 432 -31.99 -6.33 4.95
N ASP A 433 -31.02 -6.46 5.86
CA ASP A 433 -31.08 -5.84 7.17
C ASP A 433 -30.14 -4.63 7.34
N GLY A 434 -29.34 -4.34 6.31
CA GLY A 434 -28.48 -3.17 6.22
C GLY A 434 -27.23 -3.27 7.08
N ASP A 435 -26.80 -4.48 7.47
CA ASP A 435 -25.59 -4.69 8.26
C ASP A 435 -24.29 -4.65 7.44
N GLY A 436 -24.41 -4.52 6.11
CA GLY A 436 -23.31 -4.40 5.17
C GLY A 436 -22.84 -5.73 4.58
N PHE A 437 -23.52 -6.84 4.86
CA PHE A 437 -23.21 -8.17 4.32
C PHE A 437 -24.41 -8.72 3.55
N ALA A 438 -24.18 -9.20 2.32
CA ALA A 438 -25.29 -9.75 1.54
C ALA A 438 -25.71 -11.13 2.04
N GLU A 439 -27.03 -11.36 2.14
CA GLU A 439 -27.61 -12.65 2.58
C GLU A 439 -28.37 -13.35 1.44
N SER A 440 -28.55 -12.68 0.30
CA SER A 440 -29.18 -13.26 -0.88
C SER A 440 -28.82 -12.51 -2.17
N GLY A 441 -29.44 -12.92 -3.28
CA GLY A 441 -29.23 -12.32 -4.61
C GLY A 441 -28.85 -13.36 -5.65
N ALA A 442 -28.75 -12.92 -6.90
CA ALA A 442 -28.39 -13.79 -8.02
C ALA A 442 -26.90 -14.18 -8.01
N ASP A 443 -26.06 -13.37 -7.38
CA ASP A 443 -24.63 -13.63 -7.19
C ASP A 443 -24.29 -14.15 -5.77
N TYR A 444 -25.30 -14.62 -5.03
CA TYR A 444 -25.16 -15.22 -3.70
C TYR A 444 -25.26 -16.77 -3.72
N PRO A 445 -24.44 -17.49 -2.93
CA PRO A 445 -23.22 -17.02 -2.29
C PRO A 445 -22.12 -16.71 -3.32
N TYR A 446 -21.23 -15.76 -3.00
CA TYR A 446 -20.17 -15.37 -3.92
C TYR A 446 -19.16 -16.52 -4.07
N SER A 447 -18.98 -17.00 -5.30
CA SER A 447 -18.31 -18.28 -5.57
C SER A 447 -18.00 -18.45 -7.05
N LYS A 448 -17.28 -19.53 -7.41
CA LYS A 448 -17.03 -19.91 -8.82
C LYS A 448 -18.31 -20.02 -9.68
N ARG A 449 -19.45 -20.40 -9.10
CA ARG A 449 -20.73 -20.53 -9.82
C ARG A 449 -21.19 -19.20 -10.42
N VAL A 450 -21.02 -18.12 -9.67
CA VAL A 450 -21.53 -16.78 -10.00
C VAL A 450 -20.43 -15.86 -10.55
N ALA A 451 -19.18 -16.10 -10.14
CA ALA A 451 -18.01 -15.29 -10.47
C ALA A 451 -16.90 -16.10 -11.17
N ARG A 452 -17.25 -16.95 -12.14
CA ARG A 452 -16.30 -17.85 -12.84
C ARG A 452 -15.03 -17.21 -13.41
N ALA A 453 -15.08 -15.90 -13.71
CA ALA A 453 -13.95 -15.15 -14.24
C ALA A 453 -13.03 -14.59 -13.15
N ARG A 454 -13.48 -14.56 -11.89
CA ARG A 454 -12.80 -13.97 -10.74
C ARG A 454 -12.59 -14.95 -9.58
N TRP A 455 -13.19 -16.13 -9.64
CA TRP A 455 -13.03 -17.18 -8.64
C TRP A 455 -12.73 -18.50 -9.34
N ASN A 456 -11.57 -19.06 -9.02
CA ASN A 456 -11.18 -20.40 -9.41
C ASN A 456 -11.13 -21.34 -8.20
N GLY A 457 -11.38 -22.63 -8.44
CA GLY A 457 -11.37 -23.64 -7.38
C GLY A 457 -12.64 -23.71 -6.53
N THR A 458 -12.50 -24.27 -5.33
CA THR A 458 -13.62 -24.56 -4.41
C THR A 458 -13.87 -23.40 -3.44
N GLY A 459 -14.87 -23.52 -2.56
CA GLY A 459 -15.21 -22.51 -1.56
C GLY A 459 -16.29 -21.54 -2.01
N MET A 460 -16.95 -20.93 -1.03
CA MET A 460 -18.03 -19.98 -1.21
C MET A 460 -18.00 -18.99 -0.05
N ASP A 461 -18.30 -17.73 -0.34
CA ASP A 461 -18.51 -16.68 0.63
C ASP A 461 -20.03 -16.47 0.83
N TYR A 462 -20.50 -16.78 2.04
CA TYR A 462 -21.91 -16.67 2.46
C TYR A 462 -22.27 -15.34 3.09
N GLY A 463 -21.35 -14.39 3.16
CA GLY A 463 -21.64 -13.03 3.60
C GLY A 463 -20.75 -12.04 2.89
N PRO A 464 -20.74 -11.98 1.54
CA PRO A 464 -19.89 -11.03 0.85
C PRO A 464 -20.26 -9.61 1.28
N MET A 465 -19.25 -8.82 1.63
CA MET A 465 -19.40 -7.45 2.08
C MET A 465 -19.86 -6.54 0.94
N MET A 466 -20.92 -5.77 1.19
CA MET A 466 -21.41 -4.73 0.31
C MET A 466 -20.59 -3.44 0.50
N GLN A 467 -20.53 -2.58 -0.53
CA GLN A 467 -19.81 -1.31 -0.43
C GLN A 467 -20.37 -0.44 0.71
N ARG A 468 -19.51 0.43 1.27
CA ARG A 468 -19.90 1.36 2.34
C ARG A 468 -20.43 2.65 1.73
#